data_AF-A0A1F4PLT1-F1
#
_entry.id   AF-A0A1F4PLT1-F1
#
_cell.length_a   1.000
_cell.length_b   1.000
_cell.length_c   1.000
_cell.angle_alpha   90.00
_cell.angle_beta   90.00
_cell.angle_gamma   90.00
#
_symmetry.space_group_name_H-M   'P 1'
#
loop_
_entity.id
_entity.type
_entity.pdbx_description
1 polymer ?
#
loop_
_entity_poly.entity_id
_entity_poly.type
_entity_poly.pdbx_seq_one_letter_code
_entity_poly.pdbx_strand_id
1 'polypeptide(L)'
;MKQILKSDHSVAWFTLFQFISRGEKEKALNIYKLLSRSINDHALILQLKGDILVAFNDLEAQDLYLESIKLYIAQNRLSEAISIYEKLILISEKSEYLTKLLNLYIKNENYKKFSELSFKCAELYVTITPELKCALSEFINYLLKKSDKELQKYLSGLDALNNNYYKYALEILEK
;
A
#
# COMPACT_ATOMS: atom_id res chain seq x y z
N MET A 1 -30.72 32.77 -12.10
CA MET A 1 -30.40 31.54 -11.32
C MET A 1 -29.46 30.70 -12.17
N LYS A 2 -28.20 30.50 -11.73
CA LYS A 2 -27.24 29.65 -12.45
C LYS A 2 -27.58 28.18 -12.20
N GLN A 3 -27.82 27.42 -13.26
CA GLN A 3 -28.08 25.99 -13.25
C GLN A 3 -26.91 25.23 -12.60
N ILE A 4 -27.21 24.46 -11.55
CA ILE A 4 -26.30 23.49 -10.95
C ILE A 4 -26.53 22.16 -11.69
N LEU A 5 -25.85 21.93 -12.81
CA LEU A 5 -25.83 20.66 -13.54
C LEU A 5 -24.70 19.74 -13.01
N LYS A 6 -24.63 19.54 -11.69
CA LYS A 6 -23.53 18.78 -11.05
C LYS A 6 -23.97 17.84 -9.90
N SER A 7 -25.24 17.45 -9.83
CA SER A 7 -25.78 16.67 -8.71
C SER A 7 -25.89 15.16 -8.94
N ASP A 8 -26.00 14.68 -10.18
CA ASP A 8 -26.51 13.30 -10.40
C ASP A 8 -25.49 12.21 -10.01
N HIS A 9 -24.20 12.46 -10.23
CA HIS A 9 -23.14 11.55 -9.76
C HIS A 9 -23.13 11.44 -8.24
N SER A 10 -23.38 12.54 -7.52
CA SER A 10 -23.39 12.54 -6.05
C SER A 10 -24.53 11.67 -5.49
N VAL A 11 -25.69 11.64 -6.16
CA VAL A 11 -26.83 10.82 -5.77
C VAL A 11 -26.56 9.33 -6.00
N ALA A 12 -25.92 8.97 -7.11
CA ALA A 12 -25.58 7.58 -7.41
C ALA A 12 -24.51 7.02 -6.46
N TRP A 13 -23.48 7.81 -6.10
CA TRP A 13 -22.51 7.43 -5.06
C TRP A 13 -23.16 7.29 -3.68
N PHE A 14 -24.11 8.17 -3.34
CA PHE A 14 -24.87 8.07 -2.10
C PHE A 14 -25.74 6.81 -2.06
N THR A 15 -26.41 6.48 -3.17
CA THR A 15 -27.21 5.25 -3.30
C THR A 15 -26.33 4.00 -3.15
N LEU A 16 -25.14 4.00 -3.76
CA LEU A 16 -24.16 2.92 -3.59
C LEU A 16 -23.81 2.73 -2.11
N PHE A 17 -23.48 3.82 -1.41
CA PHE A 17 -23.18 3.78 0.02
C PHE A 17 -24.35 3.21 0.84
N GLN A 18 -25.60 3.61 0.55
CA GLN A 18 -26.78 3.07 1.24
C GLN A 18 -26.91 1.55 1.06
N PHE A 19 -26.67 1.02 -0.14
CA PHE A 19 -26.70 -0.44 -0.35
C PHE A 19 -25.59 -1.16 0.40
N ILE A 20 -24.39 -0.58 0.46
CA ILE A 20 -23.28 -1.12 1.27
C ILE A 20 -23.67 -1.14 2.76
N SER A 21 -24.19 -0.04 3.31
CA SER A 21 -24.60 0.04 4.71
C SER A 21 -25.72 -0.94 5.09
N ARG A 22 -26.54 -1.36 4.13
CA ARG A 22 -27.64 -2.32 4.34
C ARG A 22 -27.24 -3.77 4.10
N GLY A 23 -26.00 -4.05 3.69
CA GLY A 23 -25.59 -5.42 3.34
C GLY A 23 -26.09 -5.89 1.96
N GLU A 24 -26.61 -4.99 1.12
CA GLU A 24 -27.24 -5.32 -0.16
C GLU A 24 -26.21 -5.43 -1.31
N LYS A 25 -25.32 -6.44 -1.25
CA LYS A 25 -24.17 -6.63 -2.16
C LYS A 25 -24.51 -6.55 -3.65
N GLU A 26 -25.48 -7.33 -4.12
CA GLU A 26 -25.82 -7.38 -5.56
C GLU A 26 -26.31 -6.03 -6.09
N LYS A 27 -27.09 -5.29 -5.29
CA LYS A 27 -27.55 -3.96 -5.68
C LYS A 27 -26.41 -2.94 -5.67
N ALA A 28 -25.51 -3.02 -4.69
CA ALA A 28 -24.30 -2.20 -4.68
C ALA A 28 -23.45 -2.44 -5.94
N LEU A 29 -23.20 -3.70 -6.30
CA LEU A 29 -22.44 -4.06 -7.50
C LEU A 29 -23.12 -3.62 -8.80
N ASN A 30 -24.45 -3.69 -8.87
CA ASN A 30 -25.20 -3.21 -10.02
C ASN A 30 -25.08 -1.69 -10.20
N ILE A 31 -25.21 -0.90 -9.13
CA ILE A 31 -25.00 0.55 -9.19
C ILE A 31 -23.55 0.87 -9.55
N TYR A 32 -22.60 0.18 -8.94
CA TYR A 32 -21.18 0.34 -9.23
C TYR A 32 -20.87 0.10 -10.71
N LYS A 33 -21.42 -0.95 -11.32
CA LYS A 33 -21.25 -1.25 -12.75
C LYS A 33 -21.72 -0.13 -13.67
N LEU A 34 -22.74 0.62 -13.28
CA LEU A 34 -23.21 1.79 -14.02
C LEU A 34 -22.26 2.98 -13.82
N LEU A 35 -21.85 3.24 -12.58
CA LEU A 35 -20.92 4.31 -12.23
C LEU A 35 -19.55 4.12 -12.90
N SER A 36 -19.04 2.90 -12.93
CA SER A 36 -17.70 2.59 -13.46
C SER A 36 -17.56 2.92 -14.94
N ARG A 37 -18.66 2.92 -15.71
CA ARG A 37 -18.66 3.31 -17.14
C ARG A 37 -18.32 4.78 -17.37
N SER A 38 -18.49 5.62 -16.34
CA SER A 38 -18.14 7.05 -16.40
C SER A 38 -16.71 7.34 -15.95
N ILE A 39 -15.97 6.32 -15.50
CA ILE A 39 -14.60 6.44 -15.02
C ILE A 39 -13.66 5.96 -16.14
N ASN A 40 -12.72 6.81 -16.56
CA ASN A 40 -11.75 6.45 -17.60
C ASN A 40 -10.48 5.77 -17.04
N ASP A 41 -10.33 5.75 -15.72
CA ASP A 41 -9.19 5.14 -15.03
C ASP A 41 -9.49 3.70 -14.63
N HIS A 42 -8.93 2.75 -15.39
CA HIS A 42 -9.14 1.32 -15.14
C HIS A 42 -8.58 0.85 -13.80
N ALA A 43 -7.44 1.40 -13.35
CA ALA A 43 -6.86 1.03 -12.07
C ALA A 43 -7.78 1.45 -10.91
N LEU A 44 -8.36 2.64 -11.02
CA LEU A 44 -9.33 3.16 -10.06
C LEU A 44 -10.64 2.37 -10.05
N ILE A 45 -11.14 1.94 -11.22
CA ILE A 45 -12.29 1.03 -11.33
C ILE A 45 -12.00 -0.25 -10.51
N LEU A 46 -10.88 -0.93 -10.77
CA LEU A 46 -10.56 -2.16 -10.03
C LEU A 46 -10.43 -1.92 -8.53
N GLN A 47 -9.78 -0.81 -8.13
CA GLN A 47 -9.67 -0.42 -6.73
C GLN A 47 -11.05 -0.24 -6.07
N LEU A 48 -11.96 0.50 -6.72
CA LEU A 48 -13.30 0.78 -6.17
C LEU A 48 -14.14 -0.49 -6.07
N LYS A 49 -14.05 -1.40 -7.05
CA LYS A 49 -14.68 -2.72 -6.94
C LYS A 49 -14.12 -3.49 -5.73
N GLY A 50 -12.80 -3.47 -5.55
CA GLY A 50 -12.13 -4.05 -4.38
C GLY A 50 -12.64 -3.46 -3.06
N ASP A 51 -12.72 -2.13 -2.95
CA ASP A 51 -13.23 -1.41 -1.77
C ASP A 51 -14.67 -1.84 -1.43
N ILE A 52 -15.54 -1.98 -2.44
CA ILE A 52 -16.91 -2.49 -2.26
C ILE A 52 -16.89 -3.92 -1.74
N LEU A 53 -16.08 -4.81 -2.33
CA LEU A 53 -16.01 -6.21 -1.93
C LEU A 53 -15.45 -6.39 -0.51
N VAL A 54 -14.47 -5.58 -0.10
CA VAL A 54 -13.99 -5.55 1.30
C VAL A 54 -15.12 -5.22 2.26
N ALA A 55 -16.00 -4.28 1.93
CA ALA A 55 -17.13 -3.92 2.78
C ALA A 55 -18.13 -5.09 3.00
N PHE A 56 -18.08 -6.11 2.14
CA PHE A 56 -18.87 -7.34 2.25
C PHE A 56 -18.04 -8.57 2.68
N ASN A 57 -16.80 -8.37 3.16
CA ASN A 57 -15.86 -9.43 3.53
C ASN A 57 -15.60 -10.46 2.43
N ASP A 58 -15.64 -10.03 1.16
CA ASP A 58 -15.38 -10.90 0.02
C ASP A 58 -13.89 -10.95 -0.31
N LEU A 59 -13.34 -12.16 -0.36
CA LEU A 59 -11.93 -12.42 -0.61
C LEU A 59 -11.49 -12.08 -2.04
N GLU A 60 -12.41 -12.04 -3.01
CA GLU A 60 -12.11 -11.61 -4.41
C GLU A 60 -11.55 -10.16 -4.43
N ALA A 61 -11.80 -9.36 -3.39
CA ALA A 61 -11.21 -8.04 -3.24
C ALA A 61 -9.67 -8.04 -3.33
N GLN A 62 -9.00 -9.09 -2.85
CA GLN A 62 -7.54 -9.18 -2.88
C GLN A 62 -7.00 -9.22 -4.31
N ASP A 63 -7.61 -10.02 -5.18
CA ASP A 63 -7.19 -10.16 -6.56
C ASP A 63 -7.38 -8.85 -7.33
N LEU A 64 -8.52 -8.18 -7.11
CA LEU A 64 -8.80 -6.87 -7.70
C LEU A 64 -7.80 -5.79 -7.26
N TYR A 65 -7.41 -5.79 -5.99
CA TYR A 65 -6.38 -4.88 -5.51
C TYR A 65 -5.01 -5.17 -6.12
N LEU A 66 -4.62 -6.45 -6.25
CA LEU A 66 -3.37 -6.81 -6.89
C LEU A 66 -3.33 -6.39 -8.36
N GLU A 67 -4.44 -6.54 -9.09
CA GLU A 67 -4.56 -6.05 -10.47
C GLU A 67 -4.49 -4.52 -10.54
N SER A 68 -5.22 -3.83 -9.66
CA SER A 68 -5.19 -2.36 -9.56
C SER A 68 -3.78 -1.83 -9.28
N ILE A 69 -3.06 -2.44 -8.33
CA ILE A 69 -1.67 -2.12 -8.02
C ILE A 69 -0.77 -2.27 -9.25
N LYS A 70 -0.88 -3.38 -10.00
CA LYS A 70 -0.08 -3.60 -11.20
C LYS A 70 -0.28 -2.48 -12.22
N LEU A 71 -1.52 -2.04 -12.41
CA LEU A 71 -1.84 -0.94 -13.31
C LEU A 71 -1.29 0.40 -12.81
N TYR A 72 -1.43 0.71 -11.52
CA TYR A 72 -0.86 1.94 -10.95
C TYR A 72 0.67 1.98 -11.07
N ILE A 73 1.36 0.86 -10.81
CA ILE A 73 2.81 0.77 -10.98
C ILE A 73 3.19 0.98 -12.46
N ALA A 74 2.47 0.35 -13.40
CA ALA A 74 2.72 0.52 -14.83
C ALA A 74 2.51 1.98 -15.31
N GLN A 75 1.63 2.73 -14.64
CA GLN A 75 1.37 4.15 -14.90
C GLN A 75 2.29 5.10 -14.10
N ASN A 76 3.28 4.58 -13.38
CA ASN A 76 4.16 5.34 -12.47
C ASN A 76 3.40 6.10 -11.35
N ARG A 77 2.24 5.60 -10.96
CA ARG A 77 1.38 6.14 -9.90
C ARG A 77 1.64 5.40 -8.59
N LEU A 78 2.86 5.58 -8.09
CA LEU A 78 3.37 4.82 -6.95
C LEU A 78 2.62 5.12 -5.64
N SER A 79 2.12 6.34 -5.47
CA SER A 79 1.38 6.75 -4.27
C SER A 79 0.07 5.97 -4.11
N GLU A 80 -0.68 5.79 -5.20
CA GLU A 80 -1.91 5.00 -5.21
C GLU A 80 -1.63 3.50 -4.99
N ALA A 81 -0.58 2.97 -5.62
CA ALA A 81 -0.15 1.59 -5.40
C ALA A 81 0.22 1.34 -3.92
N ILE A 82 0.94 2.28 -3.30
CA ILE A 82 1.28 2.25 -1.86
C ILE A 82 0.02 2.20 -1.01
N SER A 83 -0.95 3.10 -1.26
CA SER A 83 -2.19 3.15 -0.48
C SER A 83 -2.99 1.86 -0.57
N ILE A 84 -3.00 1.18 -1.72
CA ILE A 84 -3.67 -0.11 -1.83
C ILE A 84 -2.90 -1.21 -1.11
N TYR A 85 -1.57 -1.25 -1.18
CA TYR A 85 -0.79 -2.22 -0.40
C TYR A 85 -1.00 -2.04 1.10
N GLU A 86 -1.07 -0.80 1.60
CA GLU A 86 -1.40 -0.51 2.99
C GLU A 86 -2.75 -1.15 3.38
N LYS A 87 -3.79 -1.03 2.53
CA LYS A 87 -5.08 -1.70 2.73
C LYS A 87 -4.97 -3.23 2.66
N LEU A 88 -4.23 -3.74 1.68
CA LEU A 88 -4.06 -5.18 1.42
C LEU A 88 -3.43 -5.89 2.63
N ILE A 89 -2.47 -5.25 3.30
CA ILE A 89 -1.83 -5.77 4.52
C ILE A 89 -2.80 -5.83 5.70
N LEU A 90 -3.78 -4.92 5.78
CA LEU A 90 -4.79 -4.95 6.84
C LEU A 90 -5.79 -6.11 6.68
N ILE A 91 -6.04 -6.53 5.44
CA ILE A 91 -6.99 -7.60 5.13
C ILE A 91 -6.33 -8.96 4.85
N SER A 92 -5.01 -9.02 4.72
CA SER A 92 -4.28 -10.22 4.36
C SER A 92 -3.09 -10.44 5.29
N GLU A 93 -2.91 -11.69 5.73
CA GLU A 93 -1.79 -12.10 6.59
C GLU A 93 -0.50 -12.39 5.80
N LYS A 94 -0.47 -12.10 4.50
CA LYS A 94 0.67 -12.41 3.62
C LYS A 94 1.82 -11.43 3.84
N SER A 95 2.90 -11.93 4.42
CA SER A 95 4.16 -11.18 4.66
C SER A 95 4.79 -10.61 3.38
N GLU A 96 4.58 -11.27 2.23
CA GLU A 96 5.10 -10.83 0.94
C GLU A 96 4.66 -9.39 0.58
N TYR A 97 3.48 -8.97 1.01
CA TYR A 97 2.95 -7.63 0.73
C TYR A 97 3.71 -6.53 1.47
N LEU A 98 4.22 -6.81 2.68
CA LEU A 98 5.06 -5.87 3.42
C LEU A 98 6.35 -5.59 2.67
N THR A 99 6.98 -6.63 2.14
CA THR A 99 8.22 -6.50 1.37
C THR A 99 8.01 -5.72 0.08
N LYS A 100 6.90 -5.96 -0.64
CA LYS A 100 6.53 -5.17 -1.83
C LYS A 100 6.23 -3.70 -1.49
N LEU A 101 5.57 -3.45 -0.37
CA LEU A 101 5.28 -2.09 0.10
C LEU A 101 6.57 -1.33 0.46
N LEU A 102 7.52 -1.96 1.15
CA LEU A 102 8.83 -1.38 1.45
C LEU A 102 9.59 -0.98 0.18
N ASN A 103 9.60 -1.85 -0.84
CA ASN A 103 10.19 -1.54 -2.14
C ASN A 103 9.52 -0.33 -2.81
N LEU A 104 8.19 -0.21 -2.71
CA LEU A 104 7.49 0.97 -3.24
C LEU A 104 7.80 2.24 -2.46
N TYR A 105 7.99 2.17 -1.15
CA TYR A 105 8.40 3.35 -0.37
C TYR A 105 9.78 3.87 -0.78
N ILE A 106 10.73 3.00 -1.06
CA ILE A 106 12.03 3.41 -1.60
C ILE A 106 11.88 4.06 -2.97
N LYS A 107 11.13 3.44 -3.88
CA LYS A 107 10.89 3.98 -5.23
C LYS A 107 10.16 5.33 -5.22
N ASN A 108 9.27 5.53 -4.27
CA ASN A 108 8.53 6.79 -4.08
C ASN A 108 9.25 7.76 -3.13
N GLU A 109 10.52 7.50 -2.80
CA GLU A 109 11.37 8.32 -1.91
C GLU A 109 10.76 8.63 -0.53
N ASN A 110 9.81 7.80 -0.07
CA ASN A 110 9.14 7.95 1.21
C ASN A 110 9.89 7.20 2.31
N TYR A 111 11.10 7.68 2.56
CA TYR A 111 12.06 7.13 3.50
C TYR A 111 11.59 7.12 4.96
N LYS A 112 10.72 8.05 5.34
CA LYS A 112 10.15 8.09 6.68
C LYS A 112 9.24 6.88 6.93
N LYS A 113 8.26 6.66 6.04
CA LYS A 113 7.37 5.49 6.13
C LYS A 113 8.13 4.18 5.95
N PHE A 114 9.18 4.17 5.12
CA PHE A 114 10.07 3.02 5.01
C PHE A 114 10.66 2.64 6.36
N SER A 115 11.27 3.60 7.08
CA SER A 115 11.88 3.34 8.39
C SER A 115 10.89 2.82 9.41
N GLU A 116 9.68 3.40 9.46
CA GLU A 116 8.62 2.95 10.39
C GLU A 116 8.20 1.51 10.09
N LEU A 117 8.02 1.17 8.81
CA LEU A 117 7.61 -0.16 8.41
C LEU A 117 8.74 -1.20 8.52
N SER A 118 9.99 -0.80 8.29
CA SER A 118 11.13 -1.71 8.41
C SER A 118 11.37 -2.13 9.86
N PHE A 119 11.15 -1.25 10.84
CA PHE A 119 11.14 -1.61 12.26
C PHE A 119 10.04 -2.61 12.58
N LYS A 120 8.82 -2.39 12.08
CA LYS A 120 7.72 -3.36 12.26
C LYS A 120 8.06 -4.72 11.64
N CYS A 121 8.73 -4.75 10.50
CA CYS A 121 9.22 -6.00 9.91
C CYS A 121 10.29 -6.67 10.78
N ALA A 122 11.20 -5.90 11.38
CA ALA A 122 12.22 -6.42 12.28
C ALA A 122 11.61 -7.03 13.56
N GLU A 123 10.52 -6.45 14.08
CA GLU A 123 9.75 -6.98 15.20
C GLU A 123 9.05 -8.30 14.86
N LEU A 124 8.44 -8.37 13.67
CA LEU A 124 7.59 -9.51 13.27
C LEU A 124 8.38 -10.69 12.68
N TYR A 125 9.51 -10.42 12.02
CA TYR A 125 10.25 -11.44 11.29
C TYR A 125 11.65 -11.64 11.85
N VAL A 126 11.96 -12.88 12.21
CA VAL A 126 13.32 -13.26 12.68
C VAL A 126 14.33 -13.20 11.54
N THR A 127 13.92 -13.52 10.32
CA THR A 127 14.77 -13.63 9.13
C THR A 127 14.49 -12.52 8.12
N ILE A 128 15.54 -12.06 7.44
CA ILE A 128 15.46 -11.03 6.39
C ILE A 128 15.33 -11.73 5.04
N THR A 129 14.23 -11.49 4.32
CA THR A 129 14.05 -12.06 2.98
C THR A 129 14.99 -11.39 1.96
N PRO A 130 15.35 -12.06 0.85
CA PRO A 130 16.22 -11.48 -0.18
C PRO A 130 15.73 -10.13 -0.73
N GLU A 131 14.42 -9.98 -0.93
CA GLU A 131 13.84 -8.75 -1.45
C GLU A 131 13.89 -7.63 -0.41
N LEU A 132 13.74 -7.96 0.88
CA LEU A 132 13.89 -7.01 1.97
C LEU A 132 15.35 -6.56 2.14
N LYS A 133 16.31 -7.48 1.93
CA LYS A 133 17.75 -7.16 1.92
C LYS A 133 18.08 -6.08 0.90
N CYS A 134 17.57 -6.19 -0.33
CA CYS A 134 17.74 -5.16 -1.36
C CYS A 134 17.19 -3.80 -0.91
N ALA A 135 15.94 -3.78 -0.42
CA ALA A 135 15.29 -2.54 0.03
C ALA A 135 16.05 -1.87 1.19
N LEU A 136 16.51 -2.67 2.16
CA LEU A 136 17.31 -2.21 3.30
C LEU A 136 18.67 -1.66 2.84
N SER A 137 19.33 -2.31 1.88
CA SER A 137 20.60 -1.84 1.33
C SER A 137 20.46 -0.47 0.68
N GLU A 138 19.44 -0.28 -0.16
CA GLU A 138 19.15 1.01 -0.77
C GLU A 138 18.86 2.10 0.27
N PHE A 139 18.11 1.76 1.31
CA PHE A 139 17.79 2.69 2.39
C PHE A 139 19.01 3.10 3.22
N ILE A 140 19.86 2.13 3.58
CA ILE A 140 21.09 2.39 4.35
C ILE A 140 22.04 3.27 3.53
N ASN A 141 22.19 3.00 2.24
CA ASN A 141 22.97 3.84 1.32
C ASN A 141 22.40 5.27 1.20
N TYR A 142 21.08 5.43 1.26
CA TYR A 142 20.45 6.75 1.34
C TYR A 142 20.80 7.46 2.66
N LEU A 143 20.67 6.78 3.80
CA LEU A 143 20.98 7.36 5.12
C LEU A 143 22.45 7.78 5.24
N LEU A 144 23.36 6.95 4.72
CA LEU A 144 24.80 7.24 4.63
C LEU A 144 25.09 8.57 3.94
N LYS A 145 24.37 8.87 2.85
CA LYS A 145 24.54 10.13 2.10
C LYS A 145 23.86 11.32 2.76
N LYS A 146 22.86 11.07 3.61
CA LYS A 146 22.01 12.12 4.18
C LYS A 146 22.55 12.66 5.50
N SER A 147 22.82 11.79 6.47
CA SER A 147 23.23 12.20 7.81
C SER A 147 23.66 11.02 8.67
N ASP A 148 24.88 11.07 9.19
CA ASP A 148 25.39 10.09 10.17
C ASP A 148 24.47 9.97 11.39
N LYS A 149 23.84 11.07 11.82
CA LYS A 149 22.93 11.08 12.95
C LYS A 149 21.65 10.27 12.67
N GLU A 150 21.09 10.39 11.46
CA GLU A 150 19.91 9.61 11.07
C GLU A 150 20.27 8.13 10.91
N LEU A 151 21.43 7.83 10.32
CA LEU A 151 21.95 6.47 10.19
C LEU A 151 22.15 5.82 11.57
N GLN A 152 22.84 6.49 12.49
CA GLN A 152 23.04 5.98 13.85
C GLN A 152 21.72 5.73 14.58
N LYS A 153 20.77 6.68 14.49
CA LYS A 153 19.44 6.50 15.08
C LYS A 153 18.73 5.28 14.52
N TYR A 154 18.81 5.07 13.20
CA TYR A 154 18.20 3.91 12.55
C TYR A 154 18.85 2.60 13.00
N LEU A 155 20.19 2.53 13.01
CA LEU A 155 20.95 1.38 13.45
C LEU A 155 20.69 1.00 14.90
N SER A 156 20.67 1.98 15.82
CA SER A 156 20.31 1.73 17.23
C SER A 156 18.89 1.20 17.38
N GLY A 157 17.96 1.64 16.53
CA GLY A 157 16.60 1.10 16.48
C GLY A 157 16.58 -0.37 16.04
N LEU A 158 17.36 -0.73 15.01
CA LEU A 158 17.48 -2.12 14.57
C LEU A 158 18.13 -3.01 15.64
N ASP A 159 19.17 -2.54 16.31
CA ASP A 159 19.87 -3.29 17.36
C ASP A 159 18.94 -3.63 18.53
N ALA A 160 18.12 -2.65 18.94
CA ALA A 160 17.13 -2.84 19.99
C ALA A 160 16.02 -3.85 19.64
N LEU A 161 15.66 -3.96 18.36
CA LEU A 161 14.53 -4.79 17.91
C LEU A 161 14.97 -6.19 17.45
N ASN A 162 16.02 -6.27 16.62
CA ASN A 162 16.42 -7.51 16.00
C ASN A 162 17.90 -7.49 15.56
N ASN A 163 18.73 -8.21 16.30
CA ASN A 163 20.18 -8.31 16.05
C ASN A 163 20.52 -8.82 14.62
N ASN A 164 19.65 -9.62 13.98
CA ASN A 164 19.91 -10.06 12.60
C ASN A 164 19.82 -8.90 11.61
N TYR A 165 18.85 -8.00 11.79
CA TYR A 165 18.70 -6.80 10.96
C TYR A 165 19.83 -5.82 11.19
N TYR A 166 20.24 -5.66 12.45
CA TYR A 166 21.37 -4.81 12.79
C TYR A 166 22.69 -5.33 12.19
N LYS A 167 23.00 -6.62 12.36
CA LYS A 167 24.20 -7.24 11.76
C LYS A 167 24.21 -7.08 10.25
N TYR A 168 23.09 -7.35 9.59
CA TYR A 168 22.98 -7.16 8.15
C TYR A 168 23.22 -5.70 7.73
N ALA A 169 22.71 -4.74 8.52
CA ALA A 169 22.97 -3.33 8.26
C ALA A 169 24.47 -2.99 8.38
N LEU A 170 25.17 -3.54 9.37
CA LEU A 170 26.62 -3.37 9.52
C LEU A 170 27.41 -3.97 8.36
N GLU A 171 27.03 -5.16 7.87
CA GLU A 171 27.65 -5.79 6.69
C GLU A 171 27.58 -4.92 5.43
N ILE A 172 26.58 -4.03 5.33
CA ILE A 172 26.47 -3.08 4.22
C ILE A 172 27.44 -1.91 4.39
N LEU A 173 27.68 -1.47 5.63
CA LEU A 173 28.59 -0.35 5.93
C LEU A 173 30.06 -0.71 5.78
N GLU A 174 30.40 -1.99 5.90
CA GLU A 174 31.77 -2.49 5.76
C GLU A 174 32.20 -2.70 4.28
N LYS A 175 31.30 -2.50 3.32
CA LYS A 175 31.55 -2.65 1.88
C LYS A 175 31.76 -1.31 1.18
#